data_AF-H8XAQ1-F1
#
_entry.id   AF-H8XAQ1-F1
#
_cell.length_a   1.000
_cell.length_b   1.000
_cell.length_c   1.000
_cell.angle_alpha   90.00
_cell.angle_beta   90.00
_cell.angle_gamma   90.00
#
_symmetry.space_group_name_H-M   'P 1'
#
loop_
_entity.id
_entity.type
_entity.pdbx_description
1 polymer ?
#
loop_
_entity_poly.entity_id
_entity_poly.type
_entity_poly.pdbx_seq_one_letter_code
_entity_poly.pdbx_strand_id
1 'polypeptide(L)'
;MSHHIIEEKTIGDTQYIVVITYNQSYHKRAPITIYINQQQNQLMGDYVYTIQDSSTFINSTEESDQLKSLNQQLVAKYNVPIYLNINTTSRFSNVEMFQTITQLISAEQQYSEKVKA
;
A
#
# COMPACT_ATOMS: atom_id res chain seq x y z
N MET A 1 19.03 3.03 4.86
CA MET A 1 17.83 3.62 5.46
C MET A 1 16.63 3.04 4.76
N SER A 2 15.90 2.18 5.47
CA SER A 2 14.53 1.83 5.12
C SER A 2 13.68 3.09 5.22
N HIS A 3 12.85 3.34 4.21
CA HIS A 3 11.87 4.42 4.23
C HIS A 3 10.60 3.90 4.87
N HIS A 4 10.03 4.73 5.75
CA HIS A 4 8.82 4.41 6.50
C HIS A 4 7.93 5.66 6.49
N ILE A 5 6.78 5.55 5.82
CA ILE A 5 5.77 6.60 5.73
C ILE A 5 4.64 6.21 6.69
N ILE A 6 4.23 7.13 7.56
CA ILE A 6 3.03 7.02 8.39
C ILE A 6 2.24 8.31 8.19
N GLU A 7 1.07 8.20 7.57
CA GLU A 7 0.27 9.37 7.20
C GLU A 7 -1.22 9.12 7.48
N GLU A 8 -1.89 10.14 7.99
CA GLU A 8 -3.35 10.18 8.01
C GLU A 8 -3.86 10.73 6.68
N LYS A 9 -4.74 9.99 6.01
CA LYS A 9 -5.32 10.39 4.73
C LYS A 9 -6.81 10.12 4.68
N THR A 10 -7.54 11.08 4.13
CA THR A 10 -8.92 10.85 3.71
C THR A 10 -8.90 10.30 2.28
N ILE A 11 -9.50 9.13 2.08
CA ILE A 11 -9.63 8.46 0.78
C ILE A 11 -11.13 8.24 0.55
N GLY A 12 -11.68 8.90 -0.49
CA GLY A 12 -13.12 9.09 -0.60
C GLY A 12 -13.66 9.86 0.61
N ASP A 13 -14.64 9.29 1.31
CA ASP A 13 -15.26 9.89 2.50
C ASP A 13 -14.78 9.28 3.83
N THR A 14 -13.73 8.44 3.79
CA THR A 14 -13.26 7.70 4.97
C THR A 14 -11.83 8.10 5.33
N GLN A 15 -11.57 8.27 6.63
CA GLN A 15 -10.25 8.58 7.15
C GLN A 15 -9.46 7.31 7.46
N TYR A 16 -8.21 7.27 6.99
CA TYR A 16 -7.31 6.13 7.10
C TYR A 16 -5.97 6.54 7.72
N ILE A 17 -5.32 5.59 8.37
CA ILE A 17 -3.89 5.59 8.65
C ILE A 17 -3.23 4.73 7.58
N VAL A 18 -2.33 5.32 6.81
CA VAL A 18 -1.56 4.67 5.76
C VAL A 18 -0.12 4.52 6.23
N VAL A 19 0.35 3.28 6.29
CA VAL A 19 1.72 2.93 6.63
C VAL A 19 2.37 2.23 5.45
N ILE A 20 3.50 2.77 4.97
CA ILE A 20 4.24 2.20 3.84
C ILE A 20 5.69 2.01 4.24
N THR A 21 6.21 0.81 4.05
CA THR A 21 7.62 0.50 4.26
C THR A 21 8.24 0.00 2.97
N TYR A 22 9.37 0.60 2.58
CA TYR A 22 10.13 0.19 1.40
C TYR A 22 11.62 0.51 1.57
N ASN A 23 12.48 -0.23 0.87
CA ASN A 23 13.94 -0.06 0.96
C ASN A 23 14.63 -0.22 -0.41
N GLN A 24 13.94 0.24 -1.46
CA GLN A 24 14.40 0.09 -2.85
C GLN A 24 15.68 0.89 -3.15
N SER A 25 16.01 1.88 -2.33
CA SER A 25 17.27 2.64 -2.41
C SER A 25 18.50 1.78 -2.10
N TYR A 26 18.36 0.71 -1.31
CA TYR A 26 19.44 -0.22 -0.99
C TYR A 26 19.27 -1.57 -1.70
N HIS A 27 18.04 -2.06 -1.78
CA HIS A 27 17.70 -3.33 -2.42
C HIS A 27 16.60 -3.11 -3.46
N LYS A 28 16.99 -2.92 -4.73
CA LYS A 28 16.06 -2.57 -5.84
C LYS A 28 14.87 -3.53 -6.01
N ARG A 29 14.98 -4.77 -5.52
CA ARG A 29 13.94 -5.81 -5.59
C ARG A 29 13.28 -6.11 -4.24
N ALA A 30 13.61 -5.36 -3.19
CA ALA A 30 12.98 -5.53 -1.89
C ALA A 30 11.46 -5.27 -1.99
N PRO A 31 10.65 -6.10 -1.31
CA PRO A 31 9.20 -5.89 -1.29
C PRO A 31 8.80 -4.54 -0.69
N ILE A 32 7.65 -4.04 -1.11
CA ILE A 32 6.95 -2.95 -0.41
C ILE A 32 5.91 -3.56 0.51
N THR A 33 5.79 -3.04 1.73
CA THR A 33 4.70 -3.38 2.64
C THR A 33 3.80 -2.17 2.82
N ILE A 34 2.51 -2.35 2.61
CA ILE A 34 1.48 -1.32 2.66
C ILE A 34 0.41 -1.78 3.63
N TYR A 35 0.06 -0.93 4.57
CA TYR A 35 -1.01 -1.13 5.53
C TYR A 35 -1.91 0.09 5.50
N ILE A 36 -3.20 -0.12 5.24
CA ILE A 36 -4.22 0.93 5.19
C ILE A 36 -5.32 0.54 6.16
N ASN A 37 -5.46 1.31 7.23
CA ASN A 37 -6.46 1.03 8.26
C ASN A 37 -7.39 2.20 8.43
N GLN A 38 -8.69 1.94 8.32
CA GLN A 38 -9.71 2.92 8.65
C GLN A 38 -9.55 3.35 10.11
N GLN A 39 -9.61 4.65 10.37
CA GLN A 39 -9.51 5.15 11.73
C GLN A 39 -10.60 4.54 12.61
N GLN A 40 -10.23 4.21 13.85
CA GLN A 40 -11.09 3.56 14.86
C GLN A 40 -11.51 2.11 14.52
N ASN A 41 -11.05 1.54 13.40
CA ASN A 41 -11.26 0.14 13.11
C ASN A 41 -10.15 -0.72 13.76
N GLN A 42 -10.56 -1.62 14.66
CA GLN A 42 -9.67 -2.52 15.41
C GLN A 42 -9.58 -3.93 14.83
N LEU A 43 -10.34 -4.23 13.77
CA LEU A 43 -10.33 -5.55 13.13
C LEU A 43 -9.02 -5.79 12.37
N MET A 44 -8.72 -7.06 12.10
CA MET A 44 -7.67 -7.40 11.14
C MET A 44 -8.26 -7.29 9.74
N GLY A 45 -7.66 -6.46 8.89
CA GLY A 45 -8.08 -6.32 7.49
C GLY A 45 -7.66 -7.50 6.61
N ASP A 46 -8.13 -7.50 5.39
CA ASP A 46 -7.66 -8.42 4.36
C ASP A 46 -6.19 -8.13 4.03
N TYR A 47 -5.39 -9.17 3.95
CA TYR A 47 -3.96 -9.13 3.70
C TYR A 47 -3.66 -9.99 2.48
N VAL A 48 -3.19 -9.36 1.41
CA VAL A 48 -2.76 -10.02 0.17
C VAL A 48 -1.27 -9.81 -0.08
N TYR A 49 -0.62 -10.83 -0.60
CA TYR A 49 0.72 -10.74 -1.17
C TYR A 49 0.65 -10.97 -2.67
N THR A 50 1.34 -10.13 -3.43
CA THR A 50 1.44 -10.27 -4.88
C THR A 50 2.89 -10.17 -5.33
N ILE A 51 3.29 -11.08 -6.22
CA ILE A 51 4.58 -11.07 -6.90
C ILE A 51 4.34 -11.40 -8.39
N GLN A 52 4.79 -10.49 -9.26
CA GLN A 52 4.45 -10.53 -10.69
C GLN A 52 2.92 -10.64 -10.84
N ASP A 53 2.42 -11.66 -11.53
CA ASP A 53 0.99 -11.85 -11.78
C ASP A 53 0.32 -12.74 -10.71
N SER A 54 1.10 -13.33 -9.81
CA SER A 54 0.62 -14.25 -8.77
C SER A 54 0.21 -13.49 -7.51
N SER A 55 -1.01 -13.70 -7.04
CA SER A 55 -1.54 -13.13 -5.79
C SER A 55 -2.04 -14.24 -4.87
N THR A 56 -1.78 -14.10 -3.57
CA THR A 56 -2.27 -15.01 -2.54
C THR A 56 -2.75 -14.20 -1.34
N PHE A 57 -3.94 -14.55 -0.82
CA PHE A 57 -4.41 -14.00 0.43
C PHE A 57 -3.69 -14.69 1.58
N ILE A 58 -2.98 -13.89 2.39
CA ILE A 58 -2.35 -14.33 3.64
C ILE A 58 -3.40 -14.39 4.75
N ASN A 59 -4.28 -13.39 4.78
CA ASN A 59 -5.42 -13.32 5.69
C ASN A 59 -6.61 -12.74 4.95
N SER A 60 -7.75 -13.39 5.00
CA SER A 60 -9.00 -12.81 4.52
C SER A 60 -10.19 -13.57 5.08
N THR A 61 -11.30 -12.87 5.33
CA THR A 61 -12.59 -13.52 5.58
C THR A 61 -13.28 -13.93 4.29
N GLU A 62 -13.09 -13.16 3.22
CA GLU A 62 -13.63 -13.42 1.88
C GLU A 62 -12.68 -12.83 0.83
N GLU A 63 -12.19 -13.66 -0.09
CA GLU A 63 -11.20 -13.24 -1.08
C GLU A 63 -11.73 -12.12 -2.00
N SER A 64 -11.27 -10.90 -1.76
CA SER A 64 -11.65 -9.72 -2.54
C SER A 64 -10.88 -9.60 -3.87
N ASP A 65 -11.55 -9.84 -5.00
CA ASP A 65 -10.98 -9.58 -6.34
C ASP A 65 -10.59 -8.11 -6.54
N GLN A 66 -11.32 -7.20 -5.89
CA GLN A 66 -10.99 -5.79 -5.87
C GLN A 66 -9.61 -5.55 -5.23
N LEU A 67 -9.35 -6.16 -4.06
CA LEU A 67 -8.06 -6.01 -3.38
C LEU A 67 -6.91 -6.65 -4.18
N LYS A 68 -7.13 -7.85 -4.74
CA LYS A 68 -6.18 -8.51 -5.65
C LYS A 68 -5.81 -7.58 -6.82
N SER A 69 -6.81 -6.99 -7.48
CA SER A 69 -6.61 -6.10 -8.61
C SER A 69 -5.79 -4.86 -8.24
N LEU A 70 -6.09 -4.24 -7.08
CA LEU A 70 -5.30 -3.11 -6.57
C LEU A 70 -3.84 -3.52 -6.33
N ASN A 71 -3.59 -4.67 -5.69
CA ASN A 71 -2.22 -5.09 -5.40
C ASN A 71 -1.44 -5.44 -6.67
N GLN A 72 -2.09 -6.06 -7.66
CA GLN A 72 -1.50 -6.30 -8.99
C GLN A 72 -1.13 -4.99 -9.70
N GLN A 73 -1.97 -3.96 -9.65
CA GLN A 73 -1.66 -2.65 -10.21
C GLN A 73 -0.43 -2.01 -9.53
N LEU A 74 -0.32 -2.14 -8.21
CA LEU A 74 0.83 -1.64 -7.46
C LEU A 74 2.11 -2.41 -7.81
N VAL A 75 2.04 -3.74 -7.92
CA VAL A 75 3.19 -4.57 -8.35
C VAL A 75 3.63 -4.20 -9.76
N ALA A 76 2.69 -3.99 -10.69
CA ALA A 76 2.99 -3.53 -12.04
C ALA A 76 3.66 -2.14 -12.05
N LYS A 77 3.22 -1.23 -11.17
CA LYS A 77 3.78 0.13 -11.04
C LYS A 77 5.21 0.13 -10.49
N TYR A 78 5.49 -0.67 -9.47
CA TYR A 78 6.78 -0.65 -8.76
C TYR A 78 7.74 -1.76 -9.17
N ASN A 79 7.28 -2.76 -9.92
CA ASN A 79 8.06 -3.90 -10.40
C ASN A 79 8.84 -4.64 -9.28
N VAL A 80 8.18 -4.79 -8.13
CA VAL A 80 8.66 -5.53 -6.95
C VAL A 80 7.48 -6.24 -6.29
N PRO A 81 7.72 -7.26 -5.42
CA PRO A 81 6.65 -7.88 -4.65
C PRO A 81 6.00 -6.89 -3.69
N ILE A 82 4.70 -7.04 -3.43
CA ILE A 82 3.96 -6.15 -2.52
C ILE A 82 3.08 -6.94 -1.57
N TYR A 83 3.23 -6.61 -0.29
CA TYR A 83 2.34 -6.97 0.80
C TYR A 83 1.34 -5.81 0.99
N LEU A 84 0.05 -6.07 0.82
CA LEU A 84 -1.00 -5.07 0.97
C LEU A 84 -2.03 -5.56 2.00
N ASN A 85 -2.21 -4.77 3.05
CA ASN A 85 -3.31 -4.91 3.98
C ASN A 85 -4.26 -3.72 3.86
N ILE A 86 -5.56 -4.01 3.74
CA ILE A 86 -6.61 -3.01 3.84
C ILE A 86 -7.63 -3.47 4.89
N ASN A 87 -7.78 -2.67 5.94
CA ASN A 87 -8.82 -2.81 6.93
C ASN A 87 -9.83 -1.67 6.81
N THR A 88 -11.01 -1.98 6.30
CA THR A 88 -12.09 -1.00 6.10
C THR A 88 -13.44 -1.66 6.23
N THR A 89 -14.40 -0.93 6.80
CA THR A 89 -15.82 -1.33 6.83
C THR A 89 -16.60 -0.70 5.68
N SER A 90 -15.99 0.25 4.97
CA SER A 90 -16.60 1.02 3.90
C SER A 90 -16.15 0.50 2.54
N ARG A 91 -16.99 0.65 1.51
CA ARG A 91 -16.53 0.47 0.13
C ARG A 91 -15.43 1.49 -0.17
N PHE A 92 -14.37 1.06 -0.84
CA PHE A 92 -13.28 1.92 -1.27
C PHE A 92 -13.09 1.85 -2.78
N SER A 93 -12.44 2.86 -3.35
CA SER A 93 -12.07 2.89 -4.77
C SER A 93 -10.63 2.44 -4.97
N ASN A 94 -10.39 1.49 -5.88
CA ASN A 94 -9.03 1.12 -6.26
C ASN A 94 -8.27 2.31 -6.86
N VAL A 95 -8.96 3.17 -7.61
CA VAL A 95 -8.35 4.34 -8.24
C VAL A 95 -7.82 5.30 -7.18
N GLU A 96 -8.64 5.62 -6.18
CA GLU A 96 -8.26 6.56 -5.12
C GLU A 96 -7.15 5.96 -4.24
N MET A 97 -7.29 4.70 -3.82
CA MET A 97 -6.26 4.00 -3.04
C MET A 97 -4.92 3.96 -3.79
N PHE A 98 -4.94 3.58 -5.06
CA PHE A 98 -3.74 3.54 -5.89
C PHE A 98 -3.08 4.93 -6.02
N GLN A 99 -3.88 5.97 -6.27
CA GLN A 99 -3.38 7.34 -6.37
C GLN A 99 -2.78 7.81 -5.05
N THR A 100 -3.44 7.58 -3.91
CA THR A 100 -2.91 7.96 -2.60
C THR A 100 -1.58 7.28 -2.30
N ILE A 101 -1.50 5.96 -2.45
CA ILE A 101 -0.27 5.20 -2.22
C ILE A 101 0.87 5.72 -3.13
N THR A 102 0.57 5.91 -4.41
CA THR A 102 1.59 6.33 -5.37
C THR A 102 2.08 7.75 -5.14
N GLN A 103 1.19 8.67 -4.76
CA GLN A 103 1.54 10.03 -4.37
C GLN A 103 2.42 10.06 -3.12
N LEU A 104 2.09 9.28 -2.09
CA LEU A 104 2.88 9.20 -0.86
C LEU A 104 4.31 8.74 -1.12
N ILE A 105 4.49 7.65 -1.86
CA ILE A 105 5.82 7.13 -2.21
C ILE A 105 6.59 8.14 -3.07
N SER A 106 5.93 8.79 -4.04
CA SER A 106 6.58 9.75 -4.94
C SER A 106 7.04 11.01 -4.20
N ALA A 107 6.23 11.53 -3.28
CA ALA A 107 6.55 12.71 -2.48
C ALA A 107 7.78 12.46 -1.58
N GLU A 108 7.83 11.30 -0.93
CA GLU A 108 8.95 10.91 -0.06
C GLU A 108 10.26 10.71 -0.85
N GLN A 109 10.17 10.14 -2.06
CA GLN A 109 11.31 10.01 -2.97
C GLN A 109 11.86 11.37 -3.39
N GLN A 110 10.99 12.31 -3.82
CA GLN A 110 11.40 13.66 -4.19
C GLN A 110 12.01 14.44 -3.02
N TYR A 111 11.45 14.30 -1.81
CA TYR A 111 12.01 14.90 -0.61
C TYR A 111 13.42 14.37 -0.32
N SER A 112 13.59 13.04 -0.37
CA SER A 112 14.88 12.38 -0.15
C SER A 112 15.97 12.79 -1.15
N GLU A 113 15.60 13.10 -2.40
CA GLU A 113 16.53 13.59 -3.42
C GLU A 113 16.98 15.03 -3.14
N LYS A 114 16.05 15.91 -2.73
CA LYS A 114 16.37 17.31 -2.40
C LYS A 114 17.29 17.47 -1.20
N VAL A 115 17.19 16.60 -0.20
CA VAL A 115 18.02 16.67 1.02
C VAL A 115 19.46 16.17 0.75
N LYS A 116 19.70 15.44 -0.33
CA LYS A 116 21.02 14.92 -0.71
C LYS A 116 21.81 15.82 -1.67
N ALA A 117 21.15 16.80 -2.30
CA ALA A 117 21.74 17.74 -3.25
C ALA A 117 22.28 18.98 -2.51
#